data_AF-D0MQC6-F1
#
_entry.id   AF-D0MQC6-F1
#
_cell.length_a   1.000
_cell.length_b   1.000
_cell.length_c   1.000
_cell.angle_alpha   90.00
_cell.angle_beta   90.00
_cell.angle_gamma   90.00
#
_symmetry.space_group_name_H-M   'P 1'
#
loop_
_entity.id
_entity.type
_entity.pdbx_description
1 polymer ?
#
loop_
_entity_poly.entity_id
_entity_poly.type
_entity_poly.pdbx_seq_one_letter_code
_entity_poly.pdbx_strand_id
1 'polypeptide(L)'
;MKVETTISDLLMECEEQGVQLPESPWQALREVITALRNTKHDALGYLQTAKAFDQLKTKFSKDTEAMETETAAASPRVVRRQKRKLMDDMPKRKRRNMILDSDSDSDDTSALVADIMSPVASSKKKTKYPKKSRIQEQVEATPAAKDQNQSLVDQLVHLGEYEVTHGYTQRGLARFRAAREIRNSYVVITSGAQAKKLDHVGAAAATKIDQLLNEGLAAALSEYDGDDEALPVTK
;
A
#
# COMPACT_ATOMS: atom_id res chain seq x y z
N MET A 1 -27.45 -18.18 3.31
CA MET A 1 -27.29 -17.65 4.68
C MET A 1 -26.42 -16.42 4.62
N LYS A 2 -26.74 -15.37 5.37
CA LYS A 2 -25.90 -14.16 5.43
C LYS A 2 -24.73 -14.46 6.36
N VAL A 3 -23.52 -14.04 6.00
CA VAL A 3 -22.31 -14.31 6.81
C VAL A 3 -22.41 -13.66 8.19
N GLU A 4 -23.04 -12.49 8.26
CA GLU A 4 -23.27 -11.74 9.51
C GLU A 4 -24.17 -12.50 10.49
N THR A 5 -25.21 -13.19 10.01
CA THR A 5 -26.08 -13.99 10.89
C THR A 5 -25.31 -15.19 11.43
N THR A 6 -24.51 -15.87 10.59
CA THR A 6 -23.70 -17.02 11.05
C THR A 6 -22.60 -16.67 12.04
N ILE A 7 -22.04 -15.45 11.97
CA ILE A 7 -21.04 -14.98 12.94
C ILE A 7 -21.73 -14.70 14.28
N SER A 8 -22.90 -14.04 14.23
CA SER A 8 -23.68 -13.71 15.43
C SER A 8 -24.16 -14.97 16.15
N ASP A 9 -24.69 -15.94 15.38
CA ASP A 9 -25.14 -17.24 15.90
C ASP A 9 -23.99 -18.00 16.57
N LEU A 10 -22.81 -18.02 15.96
CA LEU A 10 -21.63 -18.69 16.50
C LEU A 10 -21.08 -18.01 17.77
N LEU A 11 -21.15 -16.69 17.86
CA LEU A 11 -20.77 -15.95 19.07
C LEU A 11 -21.72 -16.25 20.24
N MET A 12 -23.03 -16.29 19.98
CA MET A 12 -24.02 -16.69 20.99
C MET A 12 -23.77 -18.12 21.48
N GLU A 13 -23.51 -19.07 20.58
CA GLU A 13 -23.17 -20.45 20.96
C GLU A 13 -21.90 -20.54 21.83
N CYS A 14 -20.90 -19.68 21.57
CA CYS A 14 -19.69 -19.60 22.40
C CYS A 14 -19.97 -19.08 23.81
N GLU A 15 -20.85 -18.09 23.94
CA GLU A 15 -21.27 -17.55 25.23
C GLU A 15 -22.11 -18.57 26.03
N GLU A 16 -23.06 -19.24 25.38
CA GLU A 16 -23.91 -20.27 26.00
C GLU A 16 -23.11 -21.47 26.52
N GLN A 17 -22.06 -21.87 25.81
CA GLN A 17 -21.21 -22.99 26.20
C GLN A 17 -19.98 -22.59 27.04
N GLY A 18 -19.87 -21.30 27.42
CA GLY A 18 -18.81 -20.79 28.28
C GLY A 18 -17.41 -20.84 27.66
N VAL A 19 -17.29 -20.75 26.33
CA VAL A 19 -16.00 -20.64 25.65
C VAL A 19 -15.45 -19.23 25.90
N GLN A 20 -14.33 -19.13 26.61
CA GLN A 20 -13.69 -17.84 26.92
C GLN A 20 -13.04 -17.25 25.66
N LEU A 21 -13.81 -16.49 24.89
CA LEU A 21 -13.29 -15.69 23.81
C LEU A 21 -12.45 -14.52 24.37
N PRO A 22 -11.48 -13.99 23.59
CA PRO A 22 -10.68 -12.85 24.02
C PRO A 22 -11.54 -11.66 24.46
N GLU A 23 -11.14 -11.00 25.56
CA GLU A 23 -11.88 -9.87 26.17
C GLU A 23 -12.08 -8.69 25.20
N SER A 24 -11.18 -8.54 24.22
CA SER A 24 -11.36 -7.52 23.20
C SER A 24 -12.32 -7.97 22.08
N PRO A 25 -13.38 -7.19 21.80
CA PRO A 25 -14.45 -7.60 20.87
C PRO A 25 -13.95 -7.78 19.43
N TRP A 26 -12.93 -7.00 19.03
CA TRP A 26 -12.31 -7.12 17.72
C TRP A 26 -11.46 -8.38 17.56
N GLN A 27 -10.78 -8.84 18.61
CA GLN A 27 -10.01 -10.09 18.56
C GLN A 27 -10.95 -11.30 18.54
N ALA A 28 -12.01 -11.30 19.35
CA ALA A 28 -13.03 -12.35 19.33
C ALA A 28 -13.63 -12.51 17.92
N LEU A 29 -14.02 -11.39 17.29
CA LEU A 29 -14.55 -11.39 15.93
C LEU A 29 -13.54 -11.91 14.89
N ARG A 30 -12.26 -11.53 15.01
CA ARG A 30 -11.19 -12.03 14.12
C ARG A 30 -11.01 -13.53 14.23
N GLU A 31 -11.00 -14.08 15.44
CA GLU A 31 -10.85 -15.53 15.67
C GLU A 31 -12.04 -16.31 15.15
N VAL A 32 -13.26 -15.80 15.35
CA VAL A 32 -14.49 -16.40 14.83
C VAL A 32 -14.50 -16.43 13.31
N ILE A 33 -14.16 -15.32 12.65
CA ILE A 33 -14.03 -15.26 11.19
C ILE A 33 -12.95 -16.24 10.69
N THR A 34 -11.84 -16.34 11.42
CA THR A 34 -10.75 -17.25 11.07
C THR A 34 -11.18 -18.71 11.17
N ALA A 35 -11.87 -19.09 12.24
CA ALA A 35 -12.42 -20.43 12.41
C ALA A 35 -13.43 -20.77 11.29
N LEU A 36 -14.35 -19.86 10.97
CA LEU A 36 -15.33 -20.04 9.88
C LEU A 36 -14.68 -20.19 8.51
N ARG A 37 -13.57 -19.49 8.25
CA ARG A 37 -12.81 -19.64 7.00
C ARG A 37 -12.12 -20.99 6.90
N ASN A 38 -11.58 -21.49 8.01
CA ASN A 38 -10.87 -22.76 8.07
C ASN A 38 -11.80 -23.98 7.99
N THR A 39 -13.07 -23.83 8.36
CA THR A 39 -14.07 -24.91 8.34
C THR A 39 -15.01 -24.84 7.14
N LYS A 40 -14.76 -23.92 6.21
CA LYS A 40 -15.53 -23.81 4.98
C LYS A 40 -15.40 -25.09 4.15
N HIS A 41 -16.52 -25.62 3.67
CA HIS A 41 -16.50 -26.78 2.79
C HIS A 41 -16.13 -26.35 1.37
N ASP A 42 -14.95 -26.73 0.89
CA ASP A 42 -14.43 -26.32 -0.43
C ASP A 42 -15.35 -26.71 -1.59
N ALA A 43 -16.10 -27.81 -1.47
CA ALA A 43 -16.96 -28.31 -2.55
C ALA A 43 -18.35 -27.63 -2.64
N LEU A 44 -18.85 -27.03 -1.54
CA LEU A 44 -20.23 -26.51 -1.49
C LEU A 44 -20.32 -25.06 -0.99
N GLY A 45 -19.21 -24.47 -0.55
CA GLY A 45 -19.14 -23.06 -0.17
C GLY A 45 -19.87 -22.69 1.13
N TYR A 46 -20.55 -23.64 1.78
CA TYR A 46 -21.23 -23.42 3.05
C TYR A 46 -20.24 -23.31 4.22
N LEU A 47 -20.56 -22.40 5.13
CA LEU A 47 -19.87 -22.22 6.40
C LEU A 47 -20.33 -23.31 7.37
N GLN A 48 -19.40 -24.02 7.99
CA GLN A 48 -19.70 -25.05 8.97
C GLN A 48 -19.55 -24.46 10.38
N THR A 49 -20.65 -23.96 10.93
CA THR A 49 -20.72 -23.34 12.27
C THR A 49 -20.30 -24.32 13.36
N ALA A 50 -20.85 -25.53 13.37
CA ALA A 50 -20.52 -26.56 14.35
C ALA A 50 -19.02 -26.92 14.39
N LYS A 51 -18.37 -27.05 13.22
CA LYS A 51 -16.92 -27.31 13.20
C LYS A 51 -16.09 -26.10 13.61
N ALA A 52 -16.55 -24.89 13.27
CA ALA A 52 -15.87 -23.67 13.70
C ALA A 52 -15.95 -23.51 15.21
N PHE A 53 -17.10 -23.85 15.78
CA PHE A 53 -17.34 -23.92 17.21
C PHE A 53 -16.37 -24.91 17.89
N ASP A 54 -16.26 -26.15 17.39
CA ASP A 54 -15.31 -27.13 17.94
C ASP A 54 -13.85 -26.65 17.87
N GLN A 55 -13.47 -25.92 16.81
CA GLN A 55 -12.15 -25.30 16.70
C GLN A 55 -11.93 -24.19 17.74
N LEU A 56 -12.94 -23.37 18.01
CA LEU A 56 -12.85 -22.32 19.04
C LEU A 56 -12.81 -22.94 20.44
N LYS A 57 -13.63 -23.96 20.70
CA LYS A 57 -13.63 -24.71 21.96
C LYS A 57 -12.27 -25.36 22.23
N THR A 58 -11.69 -26.04 21.25
CA THR A 58 -10.37 -26.66 21.41
C THR A 58 -9.24 -25.66 21.62
N LYS A 59 -9.35 -24.45 21.06
CA LYS A 59 -8.37 -23.38 21.25
C LYS A 59 -8.48 -22.73 22.63
N PHE A 60 -9.69 -22.36 23.06
CA PHE A 60 -9.91 -21.52 24.24
C PHE A 60 -10.33 -22.28 25.50
N SER A 61 -10.75 -23.56 25.40
CA SER A 61 -10.97 -24.41 26.58
C SER A 61 -9.66 -24.89 27.22
N LYS A 62 -8.51 -24.66 26.59
CA LYS A 62 -7.19 -25.03 27.13
C LYS A 62 -6.60 -23.98 28.08
N ASP A 63 -7.17 -22.78 28.14
CA ASP A 63 -6.55 -21.66 28.86
C ASP A 63 -6.89 -21.64 30.37
N THR A 64 -7.74 -22.56 30.86
CA THR A 64 -8.08 -22.69 32.29
C THR A 64 -7.23 -23.70 33.09
N GLU A 65 -6.28 -24.41 32.47
CA GLU A 65 -5.44 -25.43 33.14
C GLU A 65 -3.95 -25.32 32.76
N ALA A 66 -3.42 -24.11 32.53
CA ALA A 66 -1.97 -23.93 32.38
C ALA A 66 -1.52 -22.50 32.71
N MET A 67 -1.52 -22.15 33.99
CA MET A 67 -0.59 -21.15 34.49
C MET A 67 0.67 -21.88 34.98
N GLU A 68 1.83 -21.34 34.61
CA GLU A 68 3.21 -21.70 35.04
C GLU A 68 3.88 -22.90 34.32
N THR A 69 4.78 -22.62 33.39
CA THR A 69 6.24 -22.61 33.66
C THR A 69 7.06 -22.53 32.37
N GLU A 70 8.22 -21.92 32.53
CA GLU A 70 9.23 -21.63 31.54
C GLU A 70 9.92 -22.88 30.95
N THR A 71 10.60 -22.63 29.82
CA THR A 71 11.82 -23.29 29.34
C THR A 71 11.77 -24.64 28.60
N ALA A 72 12.30 -24.54 27.38
CA ALA A 72 13.28 -25.41 26.73
C ALA A 72 12.86 -26.74 26.07
N ALA A 73 13.24 -26.78 24.78
CA ALA A 73 13.73 -27.93 24.01
C ALA A 73 12.70 -28.95 23.47
N ALA A 74 12.46 -28.87 22.16
CA ALA A 74 13.02 -29.84 21.18
C ALA A 74 12.40 -29.64 19.79
N SER A 75 13.25 -29.32 18.81
CA SER A 75 12.98 -29.56 17.38
C SER A 75 13.17 -31.06 17.09
N PRO A 76 12.42 -31.70 16.19
CA PRO A 76 12.72 -31.63 14.74
C PRO A 76 11.42 -31.53 13.90
N ARG A 77 11.39 -30.98 12.68
CA ARG A 77 11.92 -31.63 11.48
C ARG A 77 11.73 -30.66 10.31
N VAL A 78 12.85 -30.29 9.70
CA VAL A 78 12.94 -29.56 8.44
C VAL A 78 12.30 -30.41 7.34
N VAL A 79 11.13 -29.99 6.81
CA VAL A 79 10.66 -30.45 5.49
C VAL A 79 11.02 -29.37 4.48
N ARG A 80 12.20 -29.61 3.90
CA ARG A 80 12.77 -29.08 2.67
C ARG A 80 11.67 -28.70 1.65
N ARG A 81 11.36 -27.40 1.54
CA ARG A 81 10.57 -26.87 0.41
C ARG A 81 11.39 -27.08 -0.86
N GLN A 82 11.02 -28.09 -1.64
CA GLN A 82 11.56 -28.31 -2.98
C GLN A 82 11.18 -27.13 -3.86
N LYS A 83 12.23 -26.45 -4.32
CA LYS A 83 12.25 -25.44 -5.38
C LYS A 83 11.75 -26.10 -6.67
N ARG A 84 10.45 -25.97 -6.97
CA ARG A 84 9.94 -26.25 -8.32
C ARG A 84 10.39 -25.11 -9.22
N LYS A 85 11.43 -25.37 -10.01
CA LYS A 85 11.64 -24.68 -11.28
C LYS A 85 10.49 -25.11 -12.20
N LEU A 86 9.58 -24.19 -12.51
CA LEU A 86 8.75 -24.29 -13.70
C LEU A 86 9.25 -23.19 -14.63
N MET A 87 10.22 -23.55 -15.45
CA MET A 87 10.58 -22.78 -16.64
C MET A 87 10.06 -23.55 -17.85
N ASP A 88 9.73 -22.78 -18.88
CA ASP A 88 9.30 -23.18 -20.21
C ASP A 88 7.85 -23.66 -20.34
N ASP A 89 6.94 -22.69 -20.39
CA ASP A 89 6.25 -22.46 -21.66
C ASP A 89 5.63 -21.05 -21.70
N MET A 90 6.28 -20.10 -22.38
CA MET A 90 5.66 -18.81 -22.72
C MET A 90 6.06 -18.39 -24.13
N PRO A 91 5.11 -18.26 -25.07
CA PRO A 91 5.42 -17.92 -26.45
C PRO A 91 5.95 -16.49 -26.55
N LYS A 92 7.16 -16.36 -27.10
CA LYS A 92 7.87 -15.11 -27.38
C LYS A 92 7.02 -14.21 -28.30
N ARG A 93 6.38 -13.17 -27.75
CA ARG A 93 5.83 -12.08 -28.55
C ARG A 93 6.97 -11.25 -29.12
N LYS A 94 7.22 -11.41 -30.43
CA LYS A 94 8.03 -10.52 -31.27
C LYS A 94 7.59 -9.07 -31.05
N ARG A 95 8.39 -8.27 -30.34
CA ARG A 95 8.36 -6.82 -30.49
C ARG A 95 9.02 -6.50 -31.83
N ARG A 96 8.22 -6.33 -32.88
CA ARG A 96 8.63 -5.54 -34.03
C ARG A 96 8.51 -4.08 -33.59
N ASN A 97 9.65 -3.47 -33.29
CA ASN A 97 9.77 -2.02 -33.41
C ASN A 97 9.74 -1.73 -34.91
N MET A 98 8.60 -1.29 -35.42
CA MET A 98 8.56 -0.56 -36.69
C MET A 98 9.13 0.82 -36.37
N ILE A 99 10.40 1.00 -36.73
CA ILE A 99 10.95 2.33 -37.03
C ILE A 99 10.19 2.75 -38.28
N LEU A 100 9.40 3.82 -38.18
CA LEU A 100 8.98 4.56 -39.37
C LEU A 100 10.13 5.52 -39.66
N ASP A 101 10.91 5.18 -40.67
CA ASP A 101 11.73 6.15 -41.38
C ASP A 101 10.74 7.11 -42.06
N SER A 102 10.75 8.37 -41.60
CA SER A 102 10.13 9.46 -42.33
C SER A 102 11.27 10.17 -43.03
N ASP A 103 11.43 9.86 -44.32
CA ASP A 103 12.22 10.66 -45.25
C ASP A 103 11.70 12.10 -45.23
N SER A 104 12.57 13.03 -44.87
CA SER A 104 12.38 14.45 -45.16
C SER A 104 13.75 15.05 -45.42
N ASP A 105 14.17 14.90 -46.67
CA ASP A 105 15.24 15.68 -47.29
C ASP A 105 14.95 17.17 -47.12
N SER A 106 15.91 17.88 -46.55
CA SER A 106 16.12 19.30 -46.74
C SER A 106 17.60 19.57 -46.47
N ASP A 107 18.41 19.38 -47.51
CA ASP A 107 19.71 20.05 -47.63
C ASP A 107 19.47 21.56 -47.55
N ASP A 108 20.17 22.26 -46.67
CA ASP A 108 21.07 23.30 -47.17
C ASP A 108 22.18 23.65 -46.18
N THR A 109 23.30 23.97 -46.80
CA THR A 109 24.65 24.06 -46.28
C THR A 109 24.94 25.40 -45.61
N SER A 110 25.80 25.44 -44.58
CA SER A 110 26.87 26.45 -44.42
C SER A 110 27.71 26.26 -43.15
N ALA A 111 28.93 25.78 -43.38
CA ALA A 111 30.22 26.26 -42.86
C ALA A 111 30.36 26.78 -41.40
N LEU A 112 31.12 26.00 -40.62
CA LEU A 112 32.36 26.38 -39.90
C LEU A 112 32.42 27.78 -39.25
N VAL A 113 32.61 27.87 -37.92
CA VAL A 113 33.93 28.11 -37.27
C VAL A 113 33.84 28.19 -35.73
N ALA A 114 34.93 27.73 -35.11
CA ALA A 114 35.51 28.17 -33.83
C ALA A 114 34.88 27.74 -32.49
N ASP A 115 35.37 26.58 -32.03
CA ASP A 115 35.99 26.34 -30.72
C ASP A 115 36.23 27.59 -29.83
N ILE A 116 35.49 27.69 -28.71
CA ILE A 116 35.86 28.47 -27.52
C ILE A 116 35.53 27.64 -26.27
N MET A 117 36.52 26.86 -25.85
CA MET A 117 36.98 26.65 -24.48
C MET A 117 35.94 26.63 -23.35
N SER A 118 35.70 25.39 -22.90
CA SER A 118 35.46 24.98 -21.52
C SER A 118 36.04 25.91 -20.44
N PRO A 119 35.29 26.14 -19.34
CA PRO A 119 35.91 26.18 -18.03
C PRO A 119 35.31 25.13 -17.11
N VAL A 120 36.19 24.18 -16.75
CA VAL A 120 36.49 23.73 -15.40
C VAL A 120 35.29 23.32 -14.53
N ALA A 121 35.20 22.01 -14.36
CA ALA A 121 34.57 21.32 -13.26
C ALA A 121 34.90 21.96 -11.90
N SER A 122 33.96 22.73 -11.36
CA SER A 122 33.81 22.84 -9.92
C SER A 122 32.99 21.64 -9.45
N SER A 123 33.67 20.53 -9.18
CA SER A 123 33.13 19.40 -8.43
C SER A 123 32.90 19.81 -6.97
N LYS A 124 31.98 20.76 -6.74
CA LYS A 124 31.34 20.92 -5.44
C LYS A 124 30.37 19.75 -5.33
N LYS A 125 30.75 18.78 -4.50
CA LYS A 125 29.94 17.66 -4.01
C LYS A 125 28.62 18.23 -3.46
N LYS A 126 27.65 18.47 -4.34
CA LYS A 126 26.30 18.87 -3.96
C LYS A 126 25.76 17.71 -3.15
N THR A 127 25.44 17.99 -1.89
CA THR A 127 24.56 17.16 -1.08
C THR A 127 23.40 16.72 -1.98
N LYS A 128 23.29 15.41 -2.17
CA LYS A 128 22.43 14.80 -3.18
C LYS A 128 20.99 14.86 -2.66
N TYR A 129 20.41 16.06 -2.62
CA TYR A 129 18.99 16.20 -2.37
C TYR A 129 18.24 15.38 -3.42
N PRO A 130 17.29 14.53 -3.03
CA PRO A 130 16.50 13.78 -3.99
C PRO A 130 15.86 14.79 -4.94
N LYS A 131 16.07 14.60 -6.25
CA LYS A 131 15.49 15.49 -7.25
C LYS A 131 13.96 15.40 -7.11
N LYS A 132 13.31 16.53 -6.82
CA LYS A 132 11.85 16.61 -6.79
C LYS A 132 11.27 16.12 -8.11
N SER A 133 10.14 15.43 -8.04
CA SER A 133 9.47 14.98 -9.27
C SER A 133 8.93 16.19 -10.04
N ARG A 134 8.92 16.14 -11.37
CA ARG A 134 8.32 17.20 -12.20
C ARG A 134 6.86 17.50 -11.81
N ILE A 135 6.13 16.48 -11.35
CA ILE A 135 4.74 16.63 -10.93
C ILE A 135 4.67 17.37 -9.60
N GLN A 136 5.53 17.04 -8.63
CA GLN A 136 5.62 17.74 -7.35
C GLN A 136 5.91 19.24 -7.56
N GLU A 137 6.92 19.56 -8.38
CA GLU A 137 7.28 20.95 -8.69
C GLU A 137 6.10 21.71 -9.32
N GLN A 138 5.36 21.06 -10.22
CA GLN A 138 4.16 21.66 -10.80
C GLN A 138 3.09 21.93 -9.76
N VAL A 139 2.86 21.00 -8.82
CA VAL A 139 1.86 21.14 -7.75
C VAL A 139 2.21 22.28 -6.81
N GLU A 140 3.48 22.39 -6.40
CA GLU A 140 3.99 23.43 -5.51
C GLU A 140 4.06 24.82 -6.18
N ALA A 141 4.30 24.89 -7.50
CA ALA A 141 4.48 26.16 -8.21
C ALA A 141 3.21 26.98 -8.39
N THR A 142 2.03 26.38 -8.27
CA THR A 142 0.75 27.05 -8.49
C THR A 142 -0.21 26.76 -7.34
N PRO A 143 -0.91 27.76 -6.80
CA PRO A 143 -1.92 27.52 -5.76
C PRO A 143 -3.12 26.74 -6.31
N ALA A 144 -3.90 26.18 -5.39
CA ALA A 144 -5.17 25.51 -5.68
C ALA A 144 -6.19 26.49 -6.23
N ALA A 145 -7.02 26.01 -7.17
CA ALA A 145 -8.14 26.78 -7.70
C ALA A 145 -9.17 27.17 -6.62
N LYS A 146 -9.18 26.42 -5.52
CA LYS A 146 -9.96 26.71 -4.31
C LYS A 146 -9.02 26.72 -3.11
N ASP A 147 -9.03 27.83 -2.35
CA ASP A 147 -8.17 28.01 -1.18
C ASP A 147 -8.41 26.93 -0.11
N GLN A 148 -9.65 26.44 0.02
CA GLN A 148 -10.01 25.35 0.95
C GLN A 148 -9.30 24.02 0.63
N ASN A 149 -8.98 23.78 -0.65
CA ASN A 149 -8.28 22.57 -1.06
C ASN A 149 -6.75 22.69 -0.85
N GLN A 150 -6.21 23.91 -0.63
CA GLN A 150 -4.77 24.13 -0.54
C GLN A 150 -4.14 23.31 0.59
N SER A 151 -4.73 23.34 1.78
CA SER A 151 -4.24 22.56 2.93
C SER A 151 -4.18 21.07 2.62
N LEU A 152 -5.15 20.53 1.89
CA LEU A 152 -5.19 19.12 1.53
C LEU A 152 -4.13 18.79 0.47
N VAL A 153 -3.92 19.68 -0.49
CA VAL A 153 -2.89 19.56 -1.52
C VAL A 153 -1.50 19.55 -0.87
N ASP A 154 -1.23 20.47 0.04
CA ASP A 154 0.05 20.56 0.75
C ASP A 154 0.34 19.29 1.56
N GLN A 155 -0.68 18.77 2.27
CA GLN A 155 -0.57 17.52 3.01
C GLN A 155 -0.30 16.32 2.10
N LEU A 156 -0.98 16.22 0.96
CA LEU A 156 -0.75 15.15 -0.02
C LEU A 156 0.65 15.21 -0.64
N VAL A 157 1.17 16.42 -0.88
CA VAL A 157 2.53 16.62 -1.37
C VAL A 157 3.54 16.14 -0.33
N HIS A 158 3.40 16.56 0.93
CA HIS A 158 4.33 16.13 1.98
C HIS A 158 4.28 14.60 2.21
N LEU A 159 3.07 14.05 2.24
CA LEU A 159 2.83 12.63 2.39
C LEU A 159 3.35 11.82 1.17
N GLY A 160 3.32 12.41 -0.03
CA GLY A 160 3.90 11.83 -1.24
C GLY A 160 5.42 11.89 -1.25
N GLU A 161 6.01 13.00 -0.80
CA GLU A 161 7.45 13.17 -0.66
C GLU A 161 8.02 12.14 0.31
N TYR A 162 7.37 11.98 1.47
CA TYR A 162 7.72 10.93 2.43
C TYR A 162 7.70 9.54 1.78
N GLU A 163 6.64 9.17 1.06
CA GLU A 163 6.60 7.86 0.39
C GLU A 163 7.73 7.67 -0.63
N VAL A 164 8.06 8.71 -1.39
CA VAL A 164 9.16 8.63 -2.36
C VAL A 164 10.51 8.45 -1.66
N THR A 165 10.75 9.14 -0.53
CA THR A 165 12.01 9.02 0.22
C THR A 165 12.16 7.64 0.86
N HIS A 166 11.07 7.00 1.28
CA HIS A 166 11.05 5.66 1.89
C HIS A 166 10.96 4.51 0.86
N GLY A 167 11.13 4.81 -0.43
CA GLY A 167 11.17 3.79 -1.49
C GLY A 167 9.81 3.42 -2.11
N TYR A 168 8.70 3.93 -1.57
CA TYR A 168 7.35 3.78 -2.13
C TYR A 168 7.08 4.76 -3.28
N THR A 169 8.00 4.81 -4.26
CA THR A 169 8.01 5.77 -5.37
C THR A 169 6.70 5.84 -6.16
N GLN A 170 6.08 4.71 -6.48
CA GLN A 170 4.82 4.68 -7.23
C GLN A 170 3.64 5.22 -6.43
N ARG A 171 3.60 4.94 -5.12
CA ARG A 171 2.55 5.44 -4.22
C ARG A 171 2.69 6.96 -4.07
N GLY A 172 3.91 7.43 -3.81
CA GLY A 172 4.19 8.87 -3.71
C GLY A 172 3.86 9.61 -5.01
N LEU A 173 4.17 9.01 -6.17
CA LEU A 173 3.79 9.58 -7.47
C LEU A 173 2.27 9.61 -7.67
N ALA A 174 1.54 8.60 -7.21
CA ALA A 174 0.08 8.60 -7.23
C ALA A 174 -0.50 9.71 -6.32
N ARG A 175 0.11 9.96 -5.15
CA ARG A 175 -0.26 11.08 -4.27
C ARG A 175 -0.03 12.43 -4.94
N PHE A 176 1.10 12.62 -5.63
CA PHE A 176 1.35 13.85 -6.39
C PHE A 176 0.35 14.06 -7.54
N ARG A 177 -0.04 12.99 -8.25
CA ARG A 177 -1.07 13.07 -9.29
C ARG A 177 -2.43 13.45 -8.70
N ALA A 178 -2.82 12.82 -7.59
CA ALA A 178 -4.05 13.18 -6.88
C ALA A 178 -4.04 14.65 -6.43
N ALA A 179 -2.92 15.11 -5.85
CA ALA A 179 -2.75 16.49 -5.43
C ALA A 179 -2.91 17.48 -6.60
N ARG A 180 -2.34 17.16 -7.77
CA ARG A 180 -2.48 17.97 -8.99
C ARG A 180 -3.93 18.11 -9.43
N GLU A 181 -4.70 17.04 -9.37
CA GLU A 181 -6.09 17.02 -9.84
C GLU A 181 -7.02 17.73 -8.86
N ILE A 182 -6.82 17.55 -7.56
CA ILE A 182 -7.55 18.28 -6.52
C ILE A 182 -7.27 19.78 -6.61
N ARG A 183 -6.01 20.16 -6.84
CA ARG A 183 -5.60 21.55 -7.05
C ARG A 183 -6.30 22.18 -8.26
N ASN A 184 -6.42 21.45 -9.37
CA ASN A 184 -7.07 21.93 -10.58
C ASN A 184 -8.60 21.90 -10.49
N SER A 185 -9.16 21.16 -9.53
CA SER A 185 -10.60 21.03 -9.38
C SER A 185 -11.24 22.32 -8.84
N TYR A 186 -12.36 22.71 -9.44
CA TYR A 186 -13.17 23.84 -8.98
C TYR A 186 -14.15 23.47 -7.85
N VAL A 187 -14.13 22.21 -7.42
CA VAL A 187 -15.01 21.65 -6.39
C VAL A 187 -14.22 21.50 -5.10
N VAL A 188 -14.81 21.90 -3.99
CA VAL A 188 -14.22 21.70 -2.66
C VAL A 188 -14.30 20.23 -2.32
N ILE A 189 -13.16 19.62 -2.03
CA ILE A 189 -13.08 18.20 -1.69
C ILE A 189 -13.23 18.04 -0.19
N THR A 190 -14.36 17.49 0.24
CA THR A 190 -14.66 17.22 1.66
C THR A 190 -14.62 15.75 2.01
N SER A 191 -14.46 14.86 1.02
CA SER A 191 -14.27 13.42 1.23
C SER A 191 -13.50 12.76 0.09
N GLY A 192 -12.85 11.64 0.39
CA GLY A 192 -12.17 10.78 -0.57
C GLY A 192 -13.12 10.21 -1.62
N ALA A 193 -14.39 9.96 -1.28
CA ALA A 193 -15.41 9.55 -2.24
C ALA A 193 -15.67 10.62 -3.31
N GLN A 194 -15.60 11.90 -2.97
CA GLN A 194 -15.66 12.99 -3.95
C GLN A 194 -14.36 13.05 -4.76
N ALA A 195 -13.22 12.95 -4.10
CA ALA A 195 -11.91 12.96 -4.75
C ALA A 195 -11.78 11.85 -5.80
N LYS A 196 -12.33 10.65 -5.53
CA LYS A 196 -12.32 9.49 -6.42
C LYS A 196 -12.98 9.73 -7.78
N LYS A 197 -13.80 10.78 -7.91
CA LYS A 197 -14.41 11.18 -9.19
C LYS A 197 -13.44 11.92 -10.09
N LEU A 198 -12.34 12.43 -9.55
CA LEU A 198 -11.29 13.11 -10.30
C LEU A 198 -10.41 12.08 -11.02
N ASP A 199 -9.87 12.49 -12.16
CA ASP A 199 -8.90 11.68 -12.88
C ASP A 199 -7.68 11.41 -11.98
N HIS A 200 -7.08 10.23 -12.13
CA HIS A 200 -5.90 9.81 -11.36
C HIS A 200 -6.06 9.70 -9.83
N VAL A 201 -7.27 9.85 -9.27
CA VAL A 201 -7.56 9.54 -7.87
C VAL A 201 -8.14 8.12 -7.75
N GLY A 202 -7.25 7.15 -7.53
CA GLY A 202 -7.64 5.76 -7.29
C GLY A 202 -8.23 5.52 -5.90
N ALA A 203 -8.77 4.32 -5.67
CA ALA A 203 -9.36 3.95 -4.37
C ALA A 203 -8.38 4.13 -3.19
N ALA A 204 -7.11 3.75 -3.36
CA ALA A 204 -6.08 3.91 -2.33
C ALA A 204 -5.70 5.38 -2.06
N ALA A 205 -5.76 6.24 -3.08
CA ALA A 205 -5.56 7.67 -2.90
C ALA A 205 -6.76 8.30 -2.19
N ALA A 206 -7.97 7.91 -2.56
CA ALA A 206 -9.21 8.35 -1.93
C ALA A 206 -9.25 8.01 -0.42
N THR A 207 -8.88 6.78 -0.04
CA THR A 207 -8.81 6.40 1.38
C THR A 207 -7.79 7.23 2.16
N LYS A 208 -6.64 7.56 1.54
CA LYS A 208 -5.64 8.42 2.17
C LYS A 208 -6.10 9.88 2.27
N ILE A 209 -6.89 10.35 1.31
CA ILE A 209 -7.53 11.67 1.37
C ILE A 209 -8.53 11.72 2.51
N ASP A 210 -9.37 10.68 2.68
CA ASP A 210 -10.27 10.57 3.83
C ASP A 210 -9.48 10.56 5.15
N GLN A 211 -8.37 9.82 5.22
CA GLN A 211 -7.52 9.80 6.40
C GLN A 211 -6.92 11.17 6.70
N LEU A 212 -6.41 11.88 5.70
CA LEU A 212 -5.87 13.23 5.86
C LEU A 212 -6.92 14.24 6.32
N LEU A 213 -8.16 14.10 5.85
CA LEU A 213 -9.27 14.96 6.25
C LEU A 213 -9.73 14.72 7.69
N ASN A 214 -9.71 13.47 8.14
CA ASN A 214 -10.25 13.09 9.46
C ASN A 214 -9.18 13.08 10.56
N GLU A 215 -8.01 12.50 10.28
CA GLU A 215 -6.95 12.24 11.26
C GLU A 215 -5.74 13.17 11.06
N GLY A 216 -5.58 13.73 9.86
CA GLY A 216 -4.48 14.61 9.49
C GLY A 216 -3.21 13.87 9.06
N LEU A 217 -2.17 14.65 8.81
CA LEU A 217 -0.91 14.17 8.24
C LEU A 217 -0.10 13.30 9.19
N ALA A 218 -0.13 13.58 10.50
CA ALA A 218 0.62 12.81 11.50
C ALA A 218 0.17 11.36 11.56
N ALA A 219 -1.14 11.11 11.56
CA ALA A 219 -1.68 9.75 11.54
C ALA A 219 -1.33 9.02 10.22
N ALA A 220 -1.43 9.72 9.09
CA ALA A 220 -1.09 9.14 7.79
C ALA A 220 0.39 8.74 7.66
N LEU A 221 1.30 9.42 8.37
CA LEU A 221 2.73 9.08 8.43
C LEU A 221 3.05 7.97 9.44
N SER A 222 2.31 7.89 10.55
CA SER A 222 2.55 6.88 11.59
C SER A 222 2.51 5.43 11.09
N GLU A 223 1.80 5.16 9.99
CA GLU A 223 1.78 3.85 9.33
C GLU A 223 3.15 3.41 8.77
N TYR A 224 4.09 4.33 8.61
CA TYR A 224 5.40 4.07 8.04
C TYR A 224 6.53 4.12 9.08
N ASP A 225 6.31 4.76 10.23
CA ASP A 225 7.29 4.81 11.34
C ASP A 225 7.62 3.40 11.89
N GLY A 226 6.71 2.43 11.73
CA GLY A 226 6.92 1.05 12.14
C GLY A 226 7.87 0.24 11.25
N ASP A 227 8.18 0.71 10.04
CA ASP A 227 9.01 0.00 9.06
C ASP A 227 10.47 0.51 9.02
N ASP A 228 10.77 1.66 9.66
CA ASP A 228 12.12 2.28 9.64
C ASP A 228 13.18 1.51 10.44
N GLU A 229 12.80 0.56 11.31
CA GLU A 229 13.75 -0.28 12.04
C GLU A 229 14.45 -1.33 11.14
N ALA A 230 14.04 -1.47 9.87
CA ALA A 230 14.56 -2.45 8.92
C ALA A 230 15.51 -1.85 7.85
N LEU A 231 16.10 -0.68 8.06
CA LEU A 231 17.14 -0.18 7.16
C LEU A 231 18.50 -0.87 7.45
N PRO A 232 19.10 -1.58 6.49
CA PRO A 232 20.46 -2.08 6.66
C PRO A 232 21.42 -0.90 6.71
N VAL A 233 22.07 -0.72 7.87
CA VAL A 233 23.22 0.16 8.03
C VAL A 233 24.30 -0.27 7.03
N THR A 234 24.43 0.46 5.93
CA THR A 234 25.53 0.28 4.99
C THR A 234 26.79 0.85 5.65
N LYS A 235 27.68 -0.06 6.05
CA LYS A 235 29.06 0.20 6.45
C LYS A 235 29.90 0.70 5.28
#